data_AF-K9VRJ9-F1
#
_entry.id   AF-K9VRJ9-F1
#
_cell.length_a   1.000
_cell.length_b   1.000
_cell.length_c   1.000
_cell.angle_alpha   90.00
_cell.angle_beta   90.00
_cell.angle_gamma   90.00
#
_symmetry.space_group_name_H-M   'P 1'
#
loop_
_entity.id
_entity.type
_entity.pdbx_description
1 polymer ?
#
loop_
_entity_poly.entity_id
_entity_poly.type
_entity_poly.pdbx_seq_one_letter_code
_entity_poly.pdbx_strand_id
1 'polypeptide(L)'
;MGFVGISGITWTILPNGTCQASRFINDTVSSPHQICQLERQDLVMLANILSDRNFADLPSEIPSEPTLNPHRLTIRLGEKSSTLVLPTGQSIDNILTTLHNQPETPRSRFLTIAQAIDRLVRQHCGDN
;
A
#
# COMPACT_ATOMS: atom_id res chain seq x y z
N MET A 1 -26.83 -15.32 -8.04
CA MET A 1 -25.98 -14.20 -8.50
C MET A 1 -25.40 -13.56 -7.25
N GLY A 2 -24.09 -13.65 -7.04
CA GLY A 2 -23.43 -13.11 -5.86
C GLY A 2 -22.92 -11.69 -6.15
N PHE A 3 -23.31 -10.71 -5.34
CA PHE A 3 -22.69 -9.39 -5.38
C PHE A 3 -21.30 -9.52 -4.75
N VAL A 4 -20.24 -9.38 -5.55
CA VAL A 4 -18.87 -9.28 -5.05
C VAL A 4 -18.64 -7.81 -4.73
N GLY A 5 -18.82 -7.44 -3.45
CA GLY A 5 -18.40 -6.13 -2.96
C GLY A 5 -16.89 -6.11 -2.71
N ILE A 6 -16.24 -4.98 -2.95
CA ILE A 6 -14.85 -4.75 -2.56
C ILE A 6 -14.89 -3.86 -1.32
N SER A 7 -14.19 -4.25 -0.25
CA SER A 7 -14.06 -3.43 0.95
C SER A 7 -12.64 -3.44 1.45
N GLY A 8 -12.25 -2.40 2.18
CA GLY A 8 -10.93 -2.33 2.78
C GLY A 8 -10.70 -1.07 3.58
N ILE A 9 -9.43 -0.81 3.85
CA ILE A 9 -8.95 0.41 4.51
C ILE A 9 -8.16 1.23 3.49
N THR A 10 -8.43 2.53 3.46
CA THR A 10 -7.57 3.50 2.80
C THR A 10 -6.83 4.32 3.85
N TRP A 11 -5.52 4.41 3.69
CA TRP A 11 -4.67 5.27 4.49
C TRP A 11 -4.26 6.47 3.65
N THR A 12 -4.55 7.67 4.14
CA THR A 12 -4.18 8.92 3.48
C THR A 12 -3.11 9.61 4.32
N ILE A 13 -1.92 9.78 3.76
CA ILE A 13 -0.82 10.55 4.36
C ILE A 13 -0.75 11.90 3.65
N LEU A 14 -1.03 12.97 4.39
CA LEU A 14 -0.97 14.34 3.89
C LEU A 14 0.46 14.90 3.95
N PRO A 15 0.81 15.91 3.13
CA PRO A 15 2.16 16.49 3.12
C PRO A 15 2.62 17.09 4.45
N ASN A 16 1.68 17.43 5.33
CA ASN A 16 1.96 17.92 6.68
C ASN A 16 2.21 16.79 7.71
N GLY A 17 2.19 15.51 7.27
CA GLY A 17 2.36 14.33 8.12
C GLY A 17 1.10 13.82 8.78
N THR A 18 -0.05 14.49 8.62
CA THR A 18 -1.32 13.95 9.11
C THR A 18 -1.67 12.69 8.33
N CYS A 19 -1.86 11.59 9.05
CA CYS A 19 -2.25 10.31 8.48
C CYS A 19 -3.65 9.91 8.98
N GLN A 20 -4.48 9.40 8.09
CA GLN A 20 -5.88 9.11 8.35
C GLN A 20 -6.26 7.74 7.80
N ALA A 21 -6.93 6.92 8.62
CA ALA A 21 -7.51 5.65 8.21
C ALA A 21 -9.01 5.79 7.97
N SER A 22 -9.48 5.38 6.81
CA SER A 22 -10.91 5.33 6.46
C SER A 22 -11.27 3.95 5.93
N ARG A 23 -12.46 3.45 6.30
CA ARG A 23 -13.02 2.24 5.70
C ARG A 23 -13.66 2.60 4.37
N PHE A 24 -13.63 1.70 3.40
CA PHE A 24 -14.39 1.85 2.17
C PHE A 24 -15.15 0.57 1.83
N ILE A 25 -16.29 0.75 1.16
CA ILE A 25 -17.10 -0.31 0.56
C ILE A 25 -17.48 0.16 -0.84
N ASN A 26 -17.04 -0.59 -1.85
CA ASN A 26 -17.08 -0.22 -3.26
C ASN A 26 -16.49 1.20 -3.43
N ASP A 27 -17.26 2.13 -3.98
CA ASP A 27 -16.82 3.51 -4.22
C ASP A 27 -17.08 4.45 -3.04
N THR A 28 -17.63 3.95 -1.93
CA THR A 28 -17.99 4.76 -0.76
C THR A 28 -16.89 4.70 0.29
N VAL A 29 -16.29 5.85 0.62
CA VAL A 29 -15.31 6.01 1.70
C VAL A 29 -15.99 6.64 2.91
N SER A 30 -15.92 5.98 4.05
CA SER A 30 -16.44 6.49 5.33
C SER A 30 -15.55 7.59 5.90
N SER A 31 -16.06 8.35 6.88
CA SER A 31 -15.23 9.28 7.65
C SER A 31 -14.04 8.58 8.31
N PRO A 32 -12.90 9.26 8.48
CA PRO A 32 -11.74 8.69 9.16
C PRO A 32 -12.11 8.21 10.56
N HIS A 33 -11.80 6.95 10.85
CA HIS A 33 -12.00 6.35 12.18
C HIS A 33 -10.73 6.42 13.03
N GLN A 34 -9.60 6.79 12.41
CA GLN A 34 -8.31 6.92 13.06
C GLN A 34 -7.52 8.05 12.40
N ILE A 35 -6.89 8.87 13.23
CA ILE A 35 -6.03 9.98 12.82
C ILE A 35 -4.77 9.94 13.67
N CYS A 36 -3.62 10.09 13.01
CA CYS A 36 -2.30 10.03 13.60
C CYS A 36 -1.40 11.06 12.91
N GLN A 37 -0.21 11.25 13.45
CA GLN A 37 0.75 12.23 12.95
C GLN A 37 2.10 11.53 12.75
N LEU A 38 2.58 11.54 11.50
CA LEU A 38 3.94 11.14 11.15
C LEU A 38 4.89 12.29 11.43
N GLU A 39 6.12 11.95 11.80
CA GLU A 39 7.16 12.94 11.99
C GLU A 39 7.77 13.34 10.64
N ARG A 40 8.45 14.49 10.63
CA ARG A 40 9.11 14.97 9.41
C ARG A 40 10.14 13.97 8.88
N GLN A 41 10.83 13.27 9.79
CA GLN A 41 11.82 12.26 9.41
C GLN A 41 11.20 11.06 8.68
N ASP A 42 10.00 10.65 9.06
CA ASP A 42 9.26 9.57 8.40
C ASP A 42 8.81 9.96 7.00
N LEU A 43 8.38 11.21 6.83
CA LEU A 43 8.03 11.75 5.51
C LEU A 43 9.23 11.80 4.57
N VAL A 44 10.40 12.19 5.09
CA VAL A 44 11.66 12.17 4.33
C VAL A 44 12.05 10.75 3.95
N MET A 45 11.97 9.81 4.90
CA MET A 45 12.23 8.39 4.66
C MET A 45 11.30 7.83 3.57
N LEU A 46 10.00 8.12 3.65
CA LEU A 46 9.02 7.69 2.66
C LEU A 46 9.31 8.28 1.28
N ALA A 47 9.64 9.57 1.20
CA ALA A 47 10.00 10.23 -0.06
C ALA A 47 11.25 9.61 -0.70
N ASN A 48 12.27 9.28 0.12
CA ASN A 48 13.48 8.61 -0.36
C ASN A 48 13.15 7.21 -0.90
N ILE A 49 12.36 6.41 -0.17
CA ILE A 49 11.96 5.06 -0.62
C ILE A 49 11.17 5.11 -1.93
N LEU A 50 10.23 6.05 -2.06
CA LEU A 50 9.46 6.25 -3.29
C LEU A 50 10.36 6.60 -4.48
N SER A 51 11.40 7.40 -4.24
CA SER A 51 12.38 7.82 -5.25
C SER A 51 13.33 6.69 -5.62
N ASP A 52 13.93 6.03 -4.63
CA ASP A 52 14.88 4.92 -4.79
C ASP A 52 14.25 3.72 -5.52
N ARG A 53 12.97 3.43 -5.22
CA ARG A 53 12.19 2.38 -5.90
C ARG A 53 11.47 2.87 -7.15
N ASN A 54 11.74 4.10 -7.57
CA ASN A 54 11.24 4.71 -8.80
C ASN A 54 9.72 4.52 -8.98
N PHE A 55 8.94 4.92 -7.98
CA PHE A 55 7.47 4.75 -7.98
C PHE A 55 6.81 5.35 -9.23
N ALA A 56 7.35 6.45 -9.74
CA ALA A 56 6.85 7.13 -10.94
C ALA A 56 6.87 6.22 -12.18
N ASP A 57 7.83 5.30 -12.27
CA ASP A 57 8.02 4.34 -13.37
C ASP A 57 7.19 3.05 -13.21
N LEU A 58 6.59 2.82 -12.04
CA LEU A 58 5.78 1.61 -11.86
C LEU A 58 4.57 1.60 -12.82
N PRO A 59 4.22 0.45 -13.41
CA PRO A 59 3.01 0.33 -14.21
C PRO A 59 1.77 0.59 -13.35
N SER A 60 0.68 1.06 -13.96
CA SER A 60 -0.57 1.30 -13.22
C SER A 60 -1.15 0.04 -12.60
N GLU A 61 -0.92 -1.12 -13.23
CA GLU A 61 -1.24 -2.44 -12.71
C GLU A 61 -0.03 -3.35 -12.86
N ILE A 62 0.34 -4.04 -11.77
CA ILE A 62 1.41 -5.02 -11.77
C ILE A 62 0.80 -6.40 -12.02
N PRO A 63 1.22 -7.10 -13.08
CA PRO A 63 0.70 -8.42 -13.41
C PRO A 63 0.78 -9.37 -12.21
N SER A 64 -0.30 -10.11 -11.99
CA SER A 64 -0.43 -11.09 -10.92
C SER A 64 -1.26 -12.27 -11.43
N GLU A 65 -0.99 -13.46 -10.92
CA GLU A 65 -1.73 -14.64 -11.32
C GLU A 65 -3.19 -14.59 -10.81
N PRO A 66 -4.16 -15.12 -11.57
CA PRO A 66 -5.55 -15.20 -11.13
C PRO A 66 -5.66 -16.06 -9.87
N THR A 67 -6.32 -15.54 -8.83
CA THR A 67 -6.51 -16.25 -7.56
C THR A 67 -7.91 -16.00 -7.00
N LEU A 68 -8.41 -16.93 -6.20
CA LEU A 68 -9.71 -16.82 -5.52
C LEU A 68 -9.58 -15.90 -4.30
N ASN A 69 -10.50 -14.93 -4.18
CA ASN A 69 -10.60 -13.95 -3.08
C ASN A 69 -9.32 -13.11 -2.84
N PRO A 70 -8.72 -12.52 -3.87
CA PRO A 70 -7.44 -11.85 -3.72
C PRO A 70 -7.53 -10.57 -2.89
N HIS A 71 -6.41 -10.18 -2.29
CA HIS A 71 -6.26 -8.85 -1.69
C HIS A 71 -5.68 -7.88 -2.71
N ARG A 72 -6.27 -6.67 -2.82
CA ARG A 72 -5.77 -5.62 -3.70
C ARG A 72 -5.06 -4.55 -2.86
N LEU A 73 -3.82 -4.24 -3.24
CA LEU A 73 -3.06 -3.12 -2.68
C LEU A 73 -2.93 -2.04 -3.75
N THR A 74 -3.29 -0.82 -3.39
CA THR A 74 -3.16 0.34 -4.29
C THR A 74 -2.37 1.43 -3.57
N ILE A 75 -1.35 1.96 -4.24
CA ILE A 75 -0.60 3.13 -3.79
C ILE A 75 -0.91 4.26 -4.77
N ARG A 76 -1.26 5.44 -4.24
CA ARG A 76 -1.51 6.65 -5.02
C ARG A 76 -0.65 7.80 -4.50
N LEU A 77 0.02 8.50 -5.41
CA LEU A 77 0.79 9.72 -5.16
C LEU A 77 0.44 10.75 -6.24
N GLY A 78 -0.31 11.79 -5.85
CA GLY A 78 -0.87 12.74 -6.81
C GLY A 78 -1.78 12.04 -7.83
N GLU A 79 -1.44 12.21 -9.11
CA GLU A 79 -2.14 11.56 -10.24
C GLU A 79 -1.63 10.15 -10.55
N LYS A 80 -0.47 9.75 -10.01
CA LYS A 80 0.08 8.42 -10.24
C LYS A 80 -0.53 7.42 -9.28
N SER A 81 -1.03 6.32 -9.81
CA SER A 81 -1.39 5.13 -9.04
C SER A 81 -0.68 3.89 -9.55
N SER A 82 -0.46 2.92 -8.67
CA SER A 82 -0.03 1.57 -9.00
C SER A 82 -0.83 0.60 -8.15
N THR A 83 -1.24 -0.51 -8.75
CA THR A 83 -2.02 -1.56 -8.08
C THR A 83 -1.31 -2.90 -8.19
N LEU A 84 -1.29 -3.64 -7.09
CA LEU A 84 -0.82 -5.01 -7.02
C LEU A 84 -1.91 -5.91 -6.43
N VAL A 85 -2.07 -7.10 -7.01
CA VAL A 85 -2.96 -8.12 -6.48
C VAL A 85 -2.12 -9.16 -5.73
N LEU A 86 -2.49 -9.40 -4.48
CA LEU A 86 -1.90 -10.41 -3.62
C LEU A 86 -2.80 -11.65 -3.58
N PRO A 87 -2.22 -12.85 -3.78
CA PRO A 87 -2.93 -14.10 -3.51
C PRO A 87 -3.41 -14.19 -2.07
N THR A 88 -4.53 -14.86 -1.87
CA THR A 88 -5.07 -15.16 -0.52
C THR A 88 -4.05 -15.91 0.32
N GLY A 89 -3.91 -15.51 1.59
CA GLY A 89 -2.97 -16.11 2.53
C GLY A 89 -1.51 -15.66 2.39
N GLN A 90 -1.20 -14.81 1.41
CA GLN A 90 0.12 -14.19 1.29
C GLN A 90 0.15 -12.85 2.04
N SER A 91 1.23 -12.59 2.77
CA SER A 91 1.55 -11.29 3.35
C SER A 91 2.69 -10.61 2.58
N ILE A 92 2.83 -9.30 2.73
CA ILE A 92 3.91 -8.53 2.10
C ILE A 92 5.28 -9.07 2.53
N ASP A 93 5.48 -9.32 3.83
CA ASP A 93 6.75 -9.84 4.38
C ASP A 93 7.09 -11.24 3.84
N ASN A 94 6.12 -12.14 3.74
CA ASN A 94 6.34 -13.51 3.22
C ASN A 94 6.83 -13.46 1.77
N ILE A 95 6.19 -12.62 0.94
CA ILE A 95 6.57 -12.48 -0.46
C ILE A 95 7.95 -11.83 -0.58
N LEU A 96 8.22 -10.74 0.15
CA LEU A 96 9.52 -10.07 0.10
C LEU A 96 10.67 -11.00 0.55
N THR A 97 10.44 -11.85 1.55
CA THR A 97 11.42 -12.85 1.98
C THR A 97 11.76 -13.83 0.85
N THR A 98 10.76 -14.25 0.09
CA THR A 98 10.93 -15.15 -1.06
C THR A 98 11.68 -14.46 -2.22
N LEU A 99 11.52 -13.15 -2.36
CA LEU A 99 12.15 -12.35 -3.42
C LEU A 99 13.56 -11.84 -3.06
N HIS A 100 14.05 -12.05 -1.83
CA HIS A 100 15.28 -11.41 -1.34
C HIS A 100 16.52 -11.58 -2.23
N ASN A 101 16.67 -12.76 -2.85
CA ASN A 101 17.81 -13.09 -3.73
C ASN A 101 17.48 -12.98 -5.22
N GLN A 102 16.31 -12.45 -5.57
CA GLN A 102 15.90 -12.26 -6.96
C GLN A 102 16.28 -10.87 -7.46
N PRO A 103 16.51 -10.70 -8.78
CA PRO A 103 16.68 -9.37 -9.35
C PRO A 103 15.46 -8.50 -9.06
N GLU A 104 15.69 -7.21 -8.88
CA GLU A 104 14.61 -6.26 -8.63
C GLU A 104 13.62 -6.25 -9.80
N THR A 105 12.33 -6.30 -9.47
CA THR A 105 11.21 -6.25 -10.43
C THR A 105 10.21 -5.16 -10.02
N PRO A 106 9.30 -4.74 -10.91
CA PRO A 106 8.21 -3.83 -10.52
C PRO A 106 7.40 -4.33 -9.31
N ARG A 107 7.22 -5.66 -9.20
CA ARG A 107 6.53 -6.30 -8.07
C ARG A 107 7.32 -6.12 -6.76
N SER A 108 8.64 -6.39 -6.76
CA SER A 108 9.44 -6.22 -5.54
C SER A 108 9.52 -4.75 -5.13
N ARG A 109 9.71 -3.82 -6.08
CA ARG A 109 9.70 -2.36 -5.83
C ARG A 109 8.40 -1.93 -5.15
N PHE A 110 7.26 -2.33 -5.71
CA PHE A 110 5.95 -2.02 -5.13
C PHE A 110 5.80 -2.57 -3.72
N LEU A 111 6.16 -3.84 -3.49
CA LEU A 111 6.04 -4.48 -2.19
C LEU A 111 6.93 -3.82 -1.14
N THR A 112 8.15 -3.40 -1.51
CA THR A 112 9.04 -2.66 -0.60
C THR A 112 8.43 -1.31 -0.20
N ILE A 113 7.84 -0.57 -1.14
CA ILE A 113 7.15 0.68 -0.83
C ILE A 113 5.95 0.41 0.09
N ALA A 114 5.12 -0.59 -0.24
CA ALA A 114 3.94 -0.95 0.54
C ALA A 114 4.31 -1.36 1.98
N GLN A 115 5.38 -2.14 2.15
CA GLN A 115 5.91 -2.54 3.46
C GLN A 115 6.37 -1.32 4.26
N ALA A 116 7.07 -0.38 3.63
CA ALA A 116 7.51 0.84 4.30
C ALA A 116 6.32 1.68 4.78
N ILE A 117 5.29 1.85 3.94
CA ILE A 117 4.06 2.55 4.30
C ILE A 117 3.35 1.84 5.46
N ASP A 118 3.16 0.52 5.37
CA ASP A 118 2.48 -0.27 6.42
C ASP A 118 3.21 -0.16 7.76
N ARG A 119 4.54 -0.26 7.77
CA ARG A 119 5.36 -0.08 8.98
C ARG A 119 5.22 1.31 9.59
N LEU A 120 5.35 2.36 8.77
CA LEU A 120 5.21 3.75 9.23
C LEU A 120 3.82 3.98 9.83
N VAL A 121 2.78 3.51 9.15
CA VAL A 121 1.41 3.65 9.64
C VAL A 121 1.23 2.91 10.96
N ARG A 122 1.66 1.65 11.08
CA ARG A 122 1.54 0.89 12.34
C ARG A 122 2.32 1.53 13.48
N GLN A 123 3.52 2.06 13.22
CA GLN A 123 4.35 2.71 14.23
C GLN A 123 3.67 3.95 14.84
N HIS A 124 2.98 4.74 14.03
CA HIS A 124 2.39 6.01 14.49
C HIS A 124 0.91 5.93 14.84
N CYS A 125 0.19 4.99 14.24
CA CYS A 125 -1.26 4.89 14.37
C CYS A 125 -1.67 3.70 15.24
N GLY A 126 -0.83 2.66 15.37
CA GLY A 126 -1.15 1.40 16.02
C GLY A 126 -1.73 0.36 15.06
N ASP A 127 -1.89 -0.88 15.53
CA ASP A 127 -2.52 -1.95 14.76
C ASP A 127 -4.03 -1.70 14.59
N ASN A 128 -4.54 -1.99 13.40
CA ASN A 128 -5.98 -1.98 13.04
C ASN A 128 -6.52 -3.41 12.94
#